data_AF-A0A8H2JGB8-F1
#
_entry.id   AF-A0A8H2JGB8-F1
#
_cell.length_a   1.000
_cell.length_b   1.000
_cell.length_c   1.000
_cell.angle_alpha   90.00
_cell.angle_beta   90.00
_cell.angle_gamma   90.00
#
_symmetry.space_group_name_H-M   'P 1'
#
loop_
_entity.id
_entity.type
_entity.pdbx_description
1 polymer ?
#
loop_
_entity_poly.entity_id
_entity_poly.type
_entity_poly.pdbx_seq_one_letter_code
_entity_poly.pdbx_strand_id
1 'polypeptide(L)' 'MRAEIARAGHSQTSFAGKWGRTQQFLSRRLSGQVSFSIAELEQIAAELGVPMATLTATEAVSV' A
#
# COMPACT_ATOMS: atom_id res chain seq x y z
N MET A 1 0.26 -4.24 3.20
CA MET A 1 -0.10 -2.85 2.80
C MET A 1 -1.19 -2.19 3.66
N ARG A 2 -2.44 -2.69 3.75
CA ARG A 2 -3.50 -2.04 4.57
C ARG A 2 -3.08 -1.78 6.02
N ALA A 3 -2.47 -2.78 6.65
CA ALA A 3 -1.95 -2.68 8.01
C ALA A 3 -0.92 -1.55 8.13
N GLU A 4 -0.09 -1.34 7.10
CA GLU A 4 0.97 -0.34 7.14
C GLU A 4 0.43 1.09 6.99
N ILE A 5 -0.56 1.28 6.11
CA ILE A 5 -1.30 2.53 6.00
C ILE A 5 -1.93 2.91 7.35
N ALA A 6 -2.51 1.91 8.05
CA ALA A 6 -3.10 2.12 9.38
C ALA A 6 -2.04 2.40 10.46
N ARG A 7 -0.90 1.71 10.46
CA ARG A 7 0.23 1.96 11.39
C ARG A 7 0.81 3.36 11.21
N ALA A 8 0.86 3.86 9.98
CA ALA A 8 1.24 5.23 9.66
C ALA A 8 0.17 6.28 10.06
N GLY A 9 -0.94 5.86 10.68
CA GLY A 9 -2.01 6.77 11.13
C GLY A 9 -2.86 7.33 9.99
N HIS A 10 -2.82 6.72 8.81
CA HIS A 10 -3.57 7.18 7.65
C HIS A 10 -4.82 6.33 7.41
N SER A 11 -5.90 6.99 6.97
CA SER A 11 -6.98 6.32 6.26
C SER A 11 -6.56 6.03 4.81
N GLN A 12 -7.24 5.10 4.13
CA GLN A 12 -7.00 4.88 2.70
C GLN A 12 -7.27 6.14 1.87
N THR A 13 -8.28 6.93 2.22
CA THR A 13 -8.62 8.17 1.51
C THR A 13 -7.52 9.21 1.68
N SER A 14 -7.07 9.45 2.92
CA SER A 14 -6.02 10.42 3.20
C SER A 14 -4.68 10.01 2.58
N PHE A 15 -4.36 8.71 2.64
CA PHE A 15 -3.12 8.19 2.03
C PHE A 15 -3.16 8.30 0.50
N ALA A 16 -4.27 7.93 -0.13
CA ALA A 16 -4.43 8.08 -1.57
C ALA A 16 -4.27 9.54 -2.00
N GLY A 17 -4.87 10.48 -1.24
CA GLY A 17 -4.71 11.92 -1.49
C GLY A 17 -3.25 12.38 -1.40
N LYS A 18 -2.51 11.92 -0.37
CA LYS A 18 -1.08 12.22 -0.19
C LYS A 18 -0.23 11.72 -1.36
N TRP A 19 -0.57 10.56 -1.90
CA TRP A 19 0.07 9.97 -3.09
C TRP A 19 -0.42 10.57 -4.43
N GLY A 20 -1.31 11.57 -4.42
CA GLY A 20 -1.85 12.17 -5.64
C GLY A 20 -2.76 11.22 -6.43
N ARG A 21 -3.45 10.31 -5.74
CA ARG A 21 -4.37 9.31 -6.29
C ARG A 21 -5.73 9.38 -5.61
N THR A 22 -6.74 8.75 -6.21
CA THR A 22 -8.07 8.66 -5.62
C THR A 22 -8.18 7.47 -4.67
N GLN A 23 -9.11 7.54 -3.72
CA GLN A 23 -9.40 6.40 -2.85
C GLN A 23 -9.84 5.17 -3.64
N GLN A 24 -10.60 5.34 -4.74
CA GLN A 24 -11.04 4.25 -5.59
C GLN A 24 -9.85 3.57 -6.31
N PHE A 25 -8.86 4.35 -6.75
CA PHE A 25 -7.63 3.84 -7.37
C PHE A 25 -6.89 2.89 -6.41
N LEU A 26 -6.72 3.33 -5.16
CA LEU A 26 -6.05 2.54 -4.12
C LEU A 26 -6.89 1.33 -3.70
N SER A 27 -8.20 1.50 -3.53
CA SER A 27 -9.13 0.44 -3.11
C SER A 27 -9.12 -0.75 -4.06
N ARG A 28 -9.21 -0.50 -5.39
CA ARG A 28 -9.16 -1.56 -6.42
C ARG A 28 -7.88 -2.39 -6.36
N ARG A 29 -6.75 -1.78 -6.00
CA ARG A 29 -5.49 -2.51 -5.88
C ARG A 29 -5.38 -3.28 -4.58
N LEU A 30 -5.80 -2.66 -3.48
CA LEU A 30 -5.84 -3.32 -2.19
C LEU A 30 -6.80 -4.51 -2.19
N SER A 31 -7.89 -4.48 -2.95
CA SER A 31 -8.83 -5.62 -3.12
C SER A 31 -8.34 -6.68 -4.12
N GLY A 32 -7.18 -6.49 -4.76
CA GLY A 32 -6.63 -7.43 -5.73
C GLY A 32 -7.28 -7.37 -7.12
N GLN A 33 -8.20 -6.43 -7.38
CA GLN A 33 -8.79 -6.25 -8.71
C GLN A 33 -7.79 -5.69 -9.73
N VAL A 34 -6.78 -4.98 -9.24
CA VAL A 34 -5.68 -4.42 -10.06
C VAL A 34 -4.37 -4.68 -9.33
N SER A 35 -3.36 -5.22 -10.01
CA SER A 35 -2.04 -5.42 -9.41
C SER A 35 -1.34 -4.07 -9.20
N PHE A 36 -0.50 -3.99 -8.15
CA PHE A 36 0.45 -2.89 -8.03
C PHE A 36 1.64 -3.11 -8.97
N SER A 37 2.11 -2.04 -9.61
CA SER A 37 3.44 -2.07 -10.26
C SER A 37 4.55 -1.94 -9.22
N ILE A 38 5.78 -2.34 -9.58
CA ILE A 38 6.95 -2.18 -8.70
C ILE A 38 7.16 -0.70 -8.34
N ALA A 39 7.06 0.20 -9.32
CA ALA A 39 7.21 1.65 -9.10
C ALA A 39 6.13 2.21 -8.15
N GLU A 40 4.89 1.69 -8.23
CA GLU A 40 3.84 2.08 -7.28
C GLU A 40 4.18 1.63 -5.86
N LEU A 41 4.67 0.40 -5.69
CA LEU A 41 5.06 -0.12 -4.39
C LEU A 41 6.25 0.64 -3.79
N GLU A 42 7.24 1.02 -4.60
CA GLU A 42 8.37 1.86 -4.16
C GLU A 42 7.91 3.23 -3.67
N GLN A 43 7.00 3.88 -4.41
CA GLN A 43 6.43 5.17 -4.00
C GLN A 43 5.63 5.04 -2.71
N ILE A 44 4.81 4.00 -2.58
CA ILE A 44 4.02 3.74 -1.37
C ILE A 44 4.96 3.48 -0.18
N ALA A 45 6.03 2.72 -0.37
CA ALA A 45 7.01 2.43 0.67
C ALA A 45 7.71 3.72 1.14
N ALA A 46 8.14 4.56 0.20
CA ALA A 46 8.73 5.86 0.50
C ALA A 46 7.75 6.77 1.26
N GLU A 47 6.49 6.83 0.83
CA GLU A 47 5.46 7.67 1.45
C GLU A 47 5.07 7.22 2.86
N LEU A 48 5.12 5.90 3.12
CA LEU A 48 4.89 5.31 4.43
C LEU A 48 6.16 5.29 5.31
N GLY A 49 7.33 5.62 4.76
CA GLY A 49 8.59 5.60 5.49
C GLY A 49 9.04 4.19 5.88
N VAL A 50 8.67 3.17 5.10
CA VAL A 50 8.97 1.76 5.38
C VAL A 50 9.79 1.13 4.26
N PRO A 51 10.61 0.10 4.55
CA PRO A 51 11.27 -0.66 3.51
C PRO A 51 10.26 -1.34 2.57
N MET A 52 10.56 -1.35 1.28
CA MET A 52 9.75 -2.01 0.24
C MET A 52 9.40 -3.47 0.57
N ALA A 53 10.33 -4.20 1.20
CA ALA A 53 10.12 -5.56 1.67
C ALA A 53 8.93 -5.71 2.63
N THR A 54 8.56 -4.64 3.37
CA THR A 54 7.41 -4.63 4.29
C THR A 54 6.08 -4.68 3.54
N LEU A 55 6.05 -4.22 2.29
CA LEU A 55 4.84 -4.24 1.45
C LEU A 55 4.68 -5.54 0.67
N THR A 56 5.80 -6.24 0.42
CA THR A 56 5.86 -7.49 -0.36
C THR A 56 6.03 -8.73 0.50
N ALA A 57 6.27 -8.58 1.81
CA ALA A 57 6.26 -9.67 2.77
C ALA A 57 4.85 -10.29 2.79
N THR A 58 4.69 -11.27 1.93
CA THR A 58 3.70 -12.33 2.09
C THR A 58 4.08 -13.03 3.39
N GLU A 59 3.16 -13.11 4.35
CA GLU A 59 3.33 -14.09 5.41
C GLU A 59 3.54 -15.41 4.70
N ALA A 60 4.74 -15.97 4.81
CA ALA A 60 4.97 -17.36 4.47
C ALA A 60 4.06 -18.14 5.42
N VAL A 61 2.86 -18.47 4.93
CA VAL A 61 1.98 -19.45 5.54
C VAL A 61 2.82 -20.72 5.61
N SER A 62 3.39 -20.95 6.79
CA SER A 62 4.04 -22.21 7.11
C SER A 62 2.90 -23.22 7.19
N VAL A 63 2.85 -24.12 6.20
CA VAL A 63 2.03 -25.33 6.20
C VAL A 63 2.82 -26.45 6.86
#